data_AF-A0A0V0I199-F1
#
_entry.id   AF-A0A0V0I199-F1
#
_cell.length_a   1.000
_cell.length_b   1.000
_cell.length_c   1.000
_cell.angle_alpha   90.00
_cell.angle_beta   90.00
_cell.angle_gamma   90.00
#
_symmetry.space_group_name_H-M   'P 1'
#
loop_
_entity.id
_entity.type
_entity.pdbx_description
1 polymer ?
#
loop_
_entity_poly.entity_id
_entity_poly.type
_entity_poly.pdbx_seq_one_letter_code
_entity_poly.pdbx_strand_id
1 'polypeptide(L)'
;MKQAISTLCAVHTDVKTLITDLELPVSDWDEKWIGVYLDNSLRMLDMCVAYSSEISRLSQGHLYLQCGLHKLDGSSTQFMKARSSLDGWKQHINAKNHRLENCFAILDSLTESLNLPKIKNSAKGKVLMHAMYGVRVATVFICSIFAVAFSGSAAKLKDLQVRETCLWTEAFVDVRDFISQEIRSIYSSGRITALKELEVVDTSVKKLYPLIQNGVDPNEAEQLHLLTSNLTEKAEKLSGGLDLLAKEADRFFHILLTGRDSLLCNLRIDSTVSNPAEVNNNVERKEVR
;
A
#
# COMPACT_ATOMS: atom_id res chain seq x y z
N MET A 1 4.78 -7.17 5.39
CA MET A 1 4.30 -5.98 4.65
C MET A 1 5.22 -5.61 3.49
N LYS A 2 6.52 -5.33 3.69
CA LYS A 2 7.49 -5.07 2.60
C LYS A 2 7.35 -6.05 1.42
N GLN A 3 7.42 -7.36 1.70
CA GLN A 3 7.32 -8.39 0.66
C GLN A 3 6.00 -8.31 -0.12
N ALA A 4 4.89 -7.94 0.52
CA ALA A 4 3.60 -7.83 -0.14
C ALA A 4 3.56 -6.65 -1.13
N ILE A 5 4.13 -5.48 -0.79
CA ILE A 5 4.30 -4.39 -1.77
C ILE A 5 5.27 -4.82 -2.87
N SER A 6 6.35 -5.51 -2.54
CA SER A 6 7.30 -6.02 -3.54
C SER A 6 6.62 -6.98 -4.53
N THR A 7 5.72 -7.85 -4.05
CA THR A 7 4.87 -8.70 -4.89
C THR A 7 3.94 -7.86 -5.77
N LEU A 8 3.31 -6.80 -5.25
CA LEU A 8 2.53 -5.87 -6.09
C LEU A 8 3.37 -5.22 -7.17
N CYS A 9 4.56 -4.73 -6.84
CA CYS A 9 5.51 -4.18 -7.80
C CYS A 9 5.83 -5.21 -8.89
N ALA A 10 6.11 -6.46 -8.51
CA ALA A 10 6.43 -7.53 -9.46
C ALA A 10 5.26 -7.81 -10.41
N VAL A 11 4.06 -8.09 -9.89
CA VAL A 11 2.92 -8.45 -10.74
C VAL A 11 2.47 -7.32 -11.67
N HIS A 12 2.56 -6.06 -11.22
CA HIS A 12 2.29 -4.89 -12.10
C HIS A 12 3.38 -4.69 -13.15
N THR A 13 4.63 -4.99 -12.81
CA THR A 13 5.74 -4.97 -13.78
C THR A 13 5.56 -6.08 -14.82
N ASP A 14 5.18 -7.28 -14.40
CA ASP A 14 4.96 -8.42 -15.30
C ASP A 14 3.82 -8.15 -16.28
N VAL A 15 2.71 -7.55 -15.81
CA VAL A 15 1.62 -7.14 -16.71
C VAL A 15 2.06 -6.03 -17.67
N LYS A 16 2.89 -5.08 -17.22
CA LYS A 16 3.46 -4.07 -18.11
C LYS A 16 4.29 -4.72 -19.22
N THR A 17 5.16 -5.68 -18.89
CA THR A 17 5.95 -6.45 -19.85
C THR A 17 5.05 -7.25 -20.79
N LEU A 18 4.03 -7.94 -20.26
CA LEU A 18 3.07 -8.69 -21.06
C LEU A 18 2.34 -7.81 -22.09
N ILE A 19 1.94 -6.59 -21.71
CA ILE A 19 1.32 -5.63 -22.62
C ILE A 19 2.26 -5.31 -23.80
N THR A 20 3.55 -5.12 -23.53
CA THR A 20 4.57 -4.90 -24.56
C THR A 20 4.75 -6.12 -25.45
N ASP A 21 4.90 -7.31 -24.86
CA ASP A 21 5.18 -8.56 -25.59
C ASP A 21 4.01 -9.02 -26.48
N LEU A 22 2.77 -8.72 -26.08
CA LEU A 22 1.61 -9.07 -26.87
C LEU A 22 1.51 -8.25 -28.18
N GLU A 23 2.24 -7.13 -28.27
CA GLU A 23 2.19 -6.16 -29.39
C GLU A 23 0.75 -5.82 -29.78
N LEU A 24 -0.16 -5.79 -28.79
CA LEU A 24 -1.58 -5.52 -29.00
C LEU A 24 -1.75 -4.01 -29.23
N PRO A 25 -2.20 -3.57 -30.42
CA PRO A 25 -2.52 -2.17 -30.65
C PRO A 25 -3.52 -1.70 -29.59
N VAL A 26 -3.33 -0.50 -29.03
CA VAL A 26 -4.27 0.01 -28.02
C VAL A 26 -5.68 0.20 -28.63
N SER A 27 -5.76 0.43 -29.94
CA SER A 27 -6.99 0.41 -30.73
C SER A 27 -7.76 -0.93 -30.74
N ASP A 28 -7.11 -2.04 -30.39
CA ASP A 28 -7.77 -3.34 -30.21
C ASP A 28 -8.36 -3.54 -28.81
N TRP A 29 -8.10 -2.61 -27.89
CA TRP A 29 -8.67 -2.61 -26.56
C TRP A 29 -10.08 -2.00 -26.63
N ASP A 30 -11.00 -2.53 -25.85
CA ASP A 30 -12.31 -1.88 -25.67
C ASP A 30 -12.07 -0.51 -24.99
N GLU A 31 -12.65 0.56 -25.54
CA GLU A 31 -12.57 1.91 -24.94
C GLU A 31 -13.01 1.91 -23.47
N LYS A 32 -13.95 1.04 -23.11
CA LYS A 32 -14.39 0.84 -21.73
C LYS A 32 -13.27 0.31 -20.82
N TRP A 33 -12.39 -0.54 -21.35
CA TRP A 33 -11.26 -1.12 -20.61
C TRP A 33 -10.20 -0.07 -20.26
N ILE A 34 -9.90 0.84 -21.20
CA ILE A 34 -8.97 1.95 -20.98
C ILE A 34 -9.48 2.83 -19.83
N GLY A 35 -10.76 3.22 -19.87
CA GLY A 35 -11.38 4.00 -18.80
C GLY A 35 -11.32 3.30 -17.44
N VAL A 36 -11.63 2.00 -17.38
CA VAL A 36 -11.57 1.21 -16.15
C VAL A 36 -10.15 1.09 -15.60
N TYR A 37 -9.15 0.86 -16.46
CA TYR A 37 -7.75 0.82 -16.03
C TYR A 37 -7.31 2.18 -15.45
N LEU A 38 -7.61 3.27 -16.15
CA LEU A 38 -7.28 4.62 -15.71
C LEU A 38 -7.98 4.97 -14.38
N ASP A 39 -9.26 4.65 -14.21
CA ASP A 39 -9.98 4.89 -12.96
C ASP A 39 -9.40 4.06 -11.80
N ASN A 40 -9.14 2.77 -12.03
CA ASN A 40 -8.56 1.90 -11.00
C ASN A 40 -7.14 2.33 -10.61
N SER A 41 -6.29 2.71 -11.58
CA SER A 41 -4.93 3.16 -11.30
C SER A 41 -4.92 4.43 -10.45
N LEU A 42 -5.83 5.37 -10.72
CA LEU A 42 -6.00 6.59 -9.91
C LEU A 42 -6.36 6.24 -8.46
N ARG A 43 -7.35 5.38 -8.28
CA ARG A 43 -7.76 4.89 -6.95
C ARG A 43 -6.62 4.20 -6.19
N MET A 44 -5.82 3.39 -6.89
CA MET A 44 -4.64 2.76 -6.30
C MET A 44 -3.60 3.79 -5.87
N LEU A 45 -3.38 4.85 -6.67
CA LEU A 45 -2.49 5.97 -6.30
C LEU A 45 -2.98 6.70 -5.05
N ASP A 46 -4.29 6.96 -4.92
CA ASP A 46 -4.86 7.56 -3.71
C ASP A 46 -4.60 6.70 -2.46
N MET A 47 -4.69 5.37 -2.60
CA MET A 47 -4.36 4.45 -1.52
C MET A 47 -2.86 4.48 -1.18
N CYS A 48 -1.97 4.52 -2.17
CA CYS A 48 -0.54 4.70 -1.94
C CYS A 48 -0.26 5.99 -1.14
N VAL A 49 -0.91 7.10 -1.48
CA VAL A 49 -0.78 8.36 -0.74
C VAL A 49 -1.24 8.20 0.71
N ALA A 50 -2.35 7.51 0.95
CA ALA A 50 -2.84 7.25 2.30
C ALA A 50 -1.87 6.37 3.11
N TYR A 51 -1.35 5.30 2.52
CA TYR A 51 -0.38 4.41 3.16
C TYR A 51 0.97 5.09 3.41
N SER A 52 1.50 5.83 2.45
CA SER A 52 2.73 6.60 2.64
C SER A 52 2.57 7.66 3.73
N SER A 53 1.39 8.30 3.81
CA SER A 53 1.07 9.21 4.91
C SER A 53 1.06 8.51 6.26
N GLU A 54 0.55 7.27 6.32
CA GLU A 54 0.53 6.49 7.55
C GLU A 54 1.92 6.00 7.97
N ILE A 55 2.70 5.50 7.02
CA ILE A 55 4.11 5.11 7.25
C ILE A 55 4.88 6.32 7.76
N SER A 56 4.72 7.49 7.14
CA SER A 56 5.37 8.73 7.57
C SER A 56 4.95 9.14 8.98
N ARG A 57 3.66 9.01 9.31
CA ARG A 57 3.15 9.25 10.66
C ARG A 57 3.83 8.31 11.66
N LEU A 58 3.86 7.00 11.39
CA LEU A 58 4.54 6.05 12.27
C LEU A 58 6.03 6.37 12.43
N SER A 59 6.71 6.75 11.35
CA SER A 59 8.13 7.16 11.37
C SER A 59 8.36 8.40 12.23
N GLN A 60 7.46 9.39 12.22
CA GLN A 60 7.54 10.55 13.12
C GLN A 60 7.45 10.14 14.60
N GLY A 61 6.82 9.01 14.92
CA GLY A 61 6.81 8.44 16.26
C GLY A 61 8.22 8.17 16.80
N HIS A 62 9.18 7.86 15.92
CA HIS A 62 10.56 7.62 16.31
C HIS A 62 11.21 8.83 17.04
N LEU A 63 10.84 10.05 16.67
CA LEU A 63 11.34 11.26 17.32
C LEU A 63 10.95 11.33 18.80
N TYR A 64 9.71 10.96 19.13
CA TYR A 64 9.26 10.90 20.53
C TYR A 64 10.06 9.87 21.34
N LEU A 65 10.35 8.71 20.74
CA LEU A 65 11.16 7.67 21.37
C LEU A 65 12.58 8.16 21.62
N GLN A 66 13.24 8.75 20.62
CA GLN A 66 14.59 9.30 20.76
C GLN A 66 14.66 10.40 21.83
N CYS A 67 13.69 11.33 21.82
CA CYS A 67 13.59 12.35 22.84
C CYS A 67 13.39 11.77 24.25
N GLY A 68 12.63 10.68 24.38
CA GLY A 68 12.43 9.98 25.64
C GLY A 68 13.71 9.32 26.12
N LEU A 69 14.35 8.52 25.25
CA LEU A 69 15.56 7.76 25.53
C LEU A 69 16.73 8.66 25.96
N HIS A 70 16.96 9.78 25.28
CA HIS A 70 18.04 10.71 25.61
C HIS A 70 17.89 11.34 27.03
N LYS A 71 16.70 11.26 27.62
CA LYS A 71 16.42 11.83 28.95
C LYS A 71 16.45 10.78 30.06
N LEU A 72 16.87 9.54 29.76
CA LEU A 72 16.95 8.45 30.73
C LEU A 72 18.31 8.35 31.44
N ASP A 73 19.30 9.15 31.03
CA ASP A 73 20.65 9.14 31.61
C ASP A 73 20.86 10.18 32.73
N GLY A 74 19.79 10.75 33.30
CA GLY A 74 19.97 11.79 34.32
C GLY A 74 18.88 11.91 35.37
N SER A 75 18.75 13.10 35.94
CA SER A 75 18.02 13.32 37.21
C SER A 75 16.51 13.08 37.13
N SER A 76 15.84 13.06 38.29
CA SER A 76 14.37 12.92 38.39
C SER A 76 13.57 13.86 37.48
N THR A 77 14.07 15.09 37.25
CA THR A 77 13.47 16.04 36.30
C THR A 77 13.57 15.59 34.85
N GLN A 78 14.62 14.84 34.49
CA GLN A 78 14.76 14.25 33.16
C GLN A 78 13.81 13.06 32.98
N PHE A 79 13.59 12.24 34.01
CA PHE A 79 12.58 11.17 33.95
C PHE A 79 11.16 11.71 33.72
N MET A 80 10.80 12.84 34.34
CA MET A 80 9.52 13.51 34.04
C MET A 80 9.42 13.89 32.56
N LYS A 81 10.49 14.46 31.99
CA LYS A 81 10.54 14.83 30.57
C LYS A 81 10.58 13.61 29.64
N ALA A 82 11.17 12.49 30.08
CA ALA A 82 11.18 11.22 29.35
C ALA A 82 9.76 10.64 29.28
N ARG A 83 9.04 10.63 30.41
CA ARG A 83 7.64 10.21 30.49
C ARG A 83 6.75 11.02 29.56
N SER A 84 6.85 12.35 29.60
CA SER A 84 6.08 13.21 28.69
C SER A 84 6.35 12.87 27.20
N SER A 85 7.60 12.56 26.84
CA SER A 85 7.92 12.11 25.48
C SER A 85 7.32 10.73 25.15
N LEU A 86 7.34 9.77 26.08
CA LEU A 86 6.72 8.45 25.89
C LEU A 86 5.18 8.51 25.85
N ASP A 87 4.57 9.41 26.63
CA ASP A 87 3.13 9.68 26.58
C ASP A 87 2.77 10.31 25.22
N GLY A 88 3.58 11.25 24.74
CA GLY A 88 3.47 11.81 23.40
C GLY A 88 3.59 10.74 22.31
N TRP A 89 4.55 9.81 22.44
CA TRP A 89 4.66 8.66 21.54
C TRP A 89 3.40 7.82 21.54
N LYS A 90 2.88 7.45 22.73
CA LYS A 90 1.68 6.64 22.87
C LYS A 90 0.45 7.31 22.28
N GLN A 91 0.26 8.61 22.51
CA GLN A 91 -0.80 9.39 21.88
C GLN A 91 -0.64 9.42 20.37
N HIS A 92 0.60 9.65 19.91
CA HIS A 92 0.92 9.73 18.48
C HIS A 92 0.60 8.41 17.78
N ILE A 93 1.08 7.25 18.25
CA ILE A 93 0.83 5.97 17.56
C ILE A 93 -0.66 5.59 17.53
N ASN A 94 -1.43 5.97 18.55
CA ASN A 94 -2.87 5.72 18.64
C ASN A 94 -3.73 6.76 17.91
N ALA A 95 -3.15 7.85 17.42
CA ALA A 95 -3.86 8.84 16.63
C ALA A 95 -4.35 8.25 15.32
N LYS A 96 -5.62 8.51 14.98
CA LYS A 96 -6.21 8.07 13.72
C LYS A 96 -5.70 8.91 12.56
N ASN A 97 -5.42 8.25 11.44
CA ASN A 97 -5.15 8.90 10.17
C ASN A 97 -6.42 8.90 9.32
N HIS A 98 -7.05 10.07 9.19
CA HIS A 98 -8.28 10.27 8.42
C HIS A 98 -8.14 9.87 6.95
N ARG A 99 -6.93 9.90 6.37
CA ARG A 99 -6.70 9.47 4.98
C ARG A 99 -6.95 7.98 4.79
N LEU A 100 -6.78 7.17 5.84
CA LEU A 100 -7.07 5.73 5.81
C LEU A 100 -8.57 5.42 5.84
N GLU A 101 -9.41 6.33 6.33
CA GLU A 101 -10.86 6.10 6.41
C GLU A 101 -11.45 5.92 5.00
N ASN A 102 -10.94 6.69 4.03
CA ASN A 102 -11.35 6.62 2.63
C ASN A 102 -10.85 5.34 1.92
N CYS A 103 -9.78 4.71 2.40
CA CYS A 103 -9.23 3.51 1.76
C CYS A 103 -10.23 2.36 1.68
N PHE A 104 -11.10 2.21 2.68
CA PHE A 104 -12.10 1.14 2.66
C PHE A 104 -13.21 1.40 1.63
N ALA A 105 -13.63 2.65 1.44
CA ALA A 105 -14.57 3.01 0.39
C ALA A 105 -13.96 2.81 -1.01
N ILE A 106 -12.68 3.15 -1.16
CA ILE A 106 -11.93 2.89 -2.39
C ILE A 106 -11.84 1.38 -2.67
N LEU A 107 -11.51 0.57 -1.66
CA LEU A 107 -11.44 -0.89 -1.78
C LEU A 107 -12.78 -1.53 -2.14
N ASP A 108 -13.87 -1.07 -1.53
CA ASP A 108 -15.22 -1.54 -1.85
C ASP A 108 -15.55 -1.26 -3.32
N SER A 109 -15.27 -0.06 -3.80
CA SER A 109 -15.53 0.29 -5.19
C SER A 109 -14.60 -0.41 -6.18
N LEU A 110 -13.32 -0.63 -5.83
CA LEU A 110 -12.41 -1.47 -6.62
C LEU A 110 -12.89 -2.92 -6.69
N THR A 111 -13.45 -3.43 -5.60
CA THR A 111 -14.02 -4.79 -5.52
C THR A 111 -15.27 -4.91 -6.39
N GLU A 112 -16.17 -3.94 -6.33
CA GLU A 112 -17.37 -3.87 -7.17
C GLU A 112 -17.02 -3.81 -8.67
N SER A 113 -15.92 -3.14 -9.01
CA SER A 113 -15.46 -3.02 -10.38
C SER A 113 -14.66 -4.23 -10.88
N LEU A 114 -14.39 -5.25 -10.06
CA LEU A 114 -13.60 -6.45 -10.42
C LEU A 114 -14.23 -7.31 -11.53
N ASN A 115 -15.48 -7.06 -11.91
CA ASN A 115 -16.08 -7.74 -13.07
C ASN A 115 -15.18 -7.57 -14.30
N LEU A 116 -15.02 -8.63 -15.10
CA LEU A 116 -14.29 -8.58 -16.36
C LEU A 116 -15.13 -7.83 -17.41
N PRO A 117 -14.67 -6.71 -17.97
CA PRO A 117 -15.32 -6.20 -19.17
C PRO A 117 -15.12 -7.15 -20.35
N LYS A 118 -16.14 -7.30 -21.19
CA LYS A 118 -16.12 -8.20 -22.36
C LYS A 118 -15.10 -7.66 -23.38
N ILE A 119 -14.10 -8.45 -23.77
CA ILE A 119 -13.18 -8.09 -24.88
C ILE A 119 -13.54 -8.87 -26.15
N LYS A 120 -13.13 -8.32 -27.31
CA LYS A 120 -13.08 -9.00 -28.62
C LYS A 120 -12.55 -10.44 -28.48
N ASN A 121 -13.11 -11.36 -29.27
CA ASN A 121 -12.78 -12.79 -29.27
C ASN A 121 -11.39 -13.09 -29.89
N SER A 122 -10.31 -12.50 -29.39
CA SER A 122 -8.93 -12.81 -29.80
C SER A 122 -8.19 -13.59 -28.71
N ALA A 123 -7.29 -14.49 -29.11
CA ALA A 123 -6.50 -15.29 -28.17
C ALA A 123 -5.59 -14.40 -27.30
N LYS A 124 -4.89 -13.42 -27.91
CA LYS A 124 -4.04 -12.44 -27.20
C LYS A 124 -4.84 -11.60 -26.20
N GLY A 125 -6.02 -11.11 -26.61
CA GLY A 125 -6.91 -10.35 -25.74
C GLY A 125 -7.37 -11.16 -24.52
N LYS A 126 -7.71 -12.44 -24.71
CA LYS A 126 -8.05 -13.35 -23.60
C LYS A 126 -6.89 -13.52 -22.61
N VAL A 127 -5.65 -13.66 -23.07
CA VAL A 127 -4.49 -13.79 -22.17
C VAL A 127 -4.30 -12.52 -21.33
N LEU A 128 -4.31 -11.35 -21.97
CA LEU A 128 -4.18 -10.06 -21.27
C LEU A 128 -5.27 -9.86 -20.22
N MET A 129 -6.51 -10.23 -20.55
CA MET A 129 -7.66 -10.15 -19.66
C MET A 129 -7.47 -10.93 -18.35
N HIS A 130 -7.08 -12.20 -18.47
CA HIS A 130 -6.90 -13.06 -17.30
C HIS A 130 -5.74 -12.55 -16.43
N ALA A 131 -4.68 -12.05 -17.06
CA ALA A 131 -3.54 -11.47 -16.36
C ALA A 131 -3.94 -10.18 -15.61
N MET A 132 -4.65 -9.27 -16.27
CA MET A 132 -5.15 -8.04 -15.64
C MET A 132 -6.15 -8.32 -14.51
N TYR A 133 -7.05 -9.30 -14.69
CA TYR A 133 -7.96 -9.71 -13.64
C TYR A 133 -7.19 -10.22 -12.42
N GLY A 134 -6.19 -11.09 -12.61
CA GLY A 134 -5.32 -11.57 -11.55
C GLY A 134 -4.59 -10.45 -10.81
N VAL A 135 -4.00 -9.50 -11.53
CA VAL A 135 -3.34 -8.34 -10.92
C VAL A 135 -4.32 -7.50 -10.11
N ARG A 136 -5.53 -7.26 -10.61
CA ARG A 136 -6.55 -6.50 -9.87
C ARG A 136 -6.96 -7.20 -8.59
N VAL A 137 -7.22 -8.51 -8.66
CA VAL A 137 -7.57 -9.33 -7.48
C VAL A 137 -6.45 -9.30 -6.44
N ALA A 138 -5.20 -9.54 -6.84
CA ALA A 138 -4.05 -9.48 -5.96
C ALA A 138 -3.86 -8.08 -5.34
N THR A 139 -4.06 -7.02 -6.14
CA THR A 139 -3.95 -5.64 -5.67
C THR A 139 -5.00 -5.30 -4.63
N VAL A 140 -6.28 -5.58 -4.91
CA VAL A 140 -7.37 -5.34 -3.96
C VAL A 140 -7.14 -6.10 -2.67
N PHE A 141 -6.75 -7.38 -2.77
CA PHE A 141 -6.48 -8.19 -1.59
C PHE A 141 -5.32 -7.63 -0.76
N ILE A 142 -4.15 -7.39 -1.35
CA ILE A 142 -2.99 -6.89 -0.61
C ILE A 142 -3.29 -5.51 -0.03
N CYS A 143 -3.87 -4.59 -0.80
CA CYS A 143 -4.27 -3.29 -0.27
C CYS A 143 -5.27 -3.41 0.89
N SER A 144 -6.23 -4.34 0.84
CA SER A 144 -7.13 -4.58 1.98
C SER A 144 -6.38 -4.99 3.26
N ILE A 145 -5.33 -5.81 3.14
CA ILE A 145 -4.47 -6.18 4.27
C ILE A 145 -3.77 -4.95 4.85
N PHE A 146 -3.27 -4.04 4.01
CA PHE A 146 -2.65 -2.80 4.47
C PHE A 146 -3.64 -1.88 5.18
N ALA A 147 -4.84 -1.70 4.62
CA ALA A 147 -5.89 -0.90 5.24
C ALA A 147 -6.27 -1.47 6.63
N VAL A 148 -6.42 -2.78 6.75
CA VAL A 148 -6.70 -3.46 8.02
C VAL A 148 -5.54 -3.29 9.01
N ALA A 149 -4.31 -3.58 8.57
CA ALA A 149 -3.11 -3.49 9.40
C ALA A 149 -2.93 -2.09 10.03
N PHE A 150 -3.11 -1.04 9.22
CA PHE A 150 -2.96 0.34 9.65
C PHE A 150 -4.18 0.88 10.41
N SER A 151 -5.38 0.41 10.11
CA SER A 151 -6.58 0.79 10.88
C SER A 151 -6.64 0.15 12.27
N GLY A 152 -5.86 -0.91 12.51
CA GLY A 152 -5.88 -1.65 13.77
C GLY A 152 -7.14 -2.49 13.97
N SER A 153 -7.88 -2.80 12.89
CA SER A 153 -9.14 -3.55 12.99
C SER A 153 -9.38 -4.48 11.82
N ALA A 154 -9.62 -5.76 12.12
CA ALA A 154 -10.06 -6.75 11.15
C ALA A 154 -11.56 -6.66 10.79
N ALA A 155 -12.33 -5.76 11.41
CA ALA A 155 -13.78 -5.67 11.19
C ALA A 155 -14.17 -5.40 9.73
N LYS A 156 -13.26 -4.77 8.97
CA LYS A 156 -13.44 -4.45 7.55
C LYS A 156 -12.73 -5.41 6.61
N LEU A 157 -12.14 -6.51 7.12
CA LEU A 157 -11.52 -7.53 6.29
C LEU A 157 -12.60 -8.42 5.66
N LYS A 158 -12.92 -8.11 4.40
CA LYS A 158 -13.89 -8.87 3.59
C LYS A 158 -13.20 -10.00 2.84
N ASP A 159 -13.86 -11.15 2.76
CA ASP A 159 -13.37 -12.26 1.93
C ASP A 159 -13.65 -11.91 0.46
N LEU A 160 -12.57 -11.61 -0.27
CA LEU A 160 -12.65 -11.23 -1.67
C LEU A 160 -13.13 -12.40 -2.53
N GLN A 161 -14.35 -12.33 -3.06
CA GLN A 161 -14.89 -13.37 -3.92
C GLN A 161 -14.30 -13.29 -5.34
N VAL A 162 -13.62 -14.36 -5.76
CA VAL A 162 -13.09 -14.52 -7.11
C VAL A 162 -14.14 -15.27 -7.94
N ARG A 163 -14.66 -14.64 -9.00
CA ARG A 163 -15.76 -15.19 -9.81
C ARG A 163 -15.29 -16.02 -11.00
N GLU A 164 -14.02 -15.89 -11.38
CA GLU A 164 -13.47 -16.55 -12.56
C GLU A 164 -12.70 -17.82 -12.18
N THR A 165 -12.88 -18.88 -12.96
CA THR A 165 -12.15 -20.15 -12.85
C THR A 165 -10.82 -20.05 -13.59
N CYS A 166 -9.94 -19.16 -13.13
CA CYS A 166 -8.56 -19.12 -13.58
C CYS A 166 -7.75 -20.27 -12.97
N LEU A 167 -6.67 -20.70 -13.63
CA LEU A 167 -5.78 -21.73 -13.11
C LEU A 167 -5.15 -21.37 -11.75
N TRP A 168 -5.03 -20.06 -11.45
CA TRP A 168 -4.48 -19.56 -10.20
C TRP A 168 -5.54 -19.38 -9.09
N THR A 169 -6.84 -19.55 -9.39
CA THR A 169 -7.93 -19.20 -8.46
C THR A 169 -7.85 -20.00 -7.16
N GLU A 170 -7.63 -21.32 -7.23
CA GLU A 170 -7.54 -22.18 -6.04
C GLU A 170 -6.35 -21.79 -5.15
N ALA A 171 -5.16 -21.69 -5.73
CA ALA A 171 -3.96 -21.27 -5.00
C ALA A 171 -4.11 -19.87 -4.38
N PHE A 172 -4.78 -18.94 -5.07
CA PHE A 172 -5.07 -17.62 -4.52
C PHE A 172 -6.04 -17.69 -3.34
N VAL A 173 -7.10 -18.49 -3.45
CA VAL A 173 -8.08 -18.70 -2.37
C VAL A 173 -7.41 -19.25 -1.12
N ASP A 174 -6.54 -20.25 -1.26
CA ASP A 174 -5.80 -20.83 -0.13
C ASP A 174 -4.94 -19.78 0.58
N VAL A 175 -4.17 -18.99 -0.19
CA VAL A 175 -3.32 -17.91 0.35
C VAL A 175 -4.17 -16.82 1.01
N ARG A 176 -5.27 -16.42 0.37
CA ARG A 176 -6.21 -15.41 0.88
C ARG A 176 -6.77 -15.85 2.24
N ASP A 177 -7.25 -17.08 2.33
CA ASP A 177 -7.92 -17.60 3.52
C ASP A 177 -6.94 -17.78 4.67
N PHE A 178 -5.75 -18.31 4.40
CA PHE A 178 -4.66 -18.40 5.38
C PHE A 178 -4.30 -17.02 5.95
N ILE A 179 -4.00 -16.04 5.09
CA ILE A 179 -3.61 -14.69 5.54
C ILE A 179 -4.77 -14.00 6.29
N SER A 180 -6.00 -14.16 5.81
CA SER A 180 -7.17 -13.52 6.43
C SER A 180 -7.46 -14.11 7.82
N GLN A 181 -7.30 -15.42 7.98
CA GLN A 181 -7.41 -16.08 9.27
C GLN A 181 -6.32 -15.61 10.24
N GLU A 182 -5.06 -15.54 9.80
CA GLU A 182 -3.96 -15.04 10.63
C GLU A 182 -4.21 -13.60 11.10
N ILE A 183 -4.66 -12.71 10.22
CA ILE A 183 -4.99 -11.32 10.59
C ILE A 183 -6.14 -11.27 11.59
N ARG A 184 -7.20 -12.05 11.37
CA ARG A 184 -8.33 -12.13 12.33
C ARG A 184 -7.86 -12.65 13.69
N SER A 185 -6.96 -13.64 13.71
CA SER A 185 -6.38 -14.18 14.94
C SER A 185 -5.61 -13.11 15.72
N ILE A 186 -4.76 -12.32 15.04
CA ILE A 186 -3.99 -11.21 15.64
C ILE A 186 -4.89 -10.22 16.37
N TYR A 187 -5.97 -9.78 15.73
CA TYR A 187 -6.86 -8.78 16.33
C TYR A 187 -7.82 -9.38 17.37
N SER A 188 -8.19 -10.67 17.23
CA SER A 188 -9.00 -11.38 18.23
C SER A 188 -8.23 -11.62 19.53
N SER A 189 -6.91 -11.76 19.47
CA SER A 189 -6.06 -11.88 20.67
C SER A 189 -5.82 -10.54 21.39
N GLY A 190 -6.49 -9.46 20.99
CA GLY A 190 -6.37 -8.14 21.62
C GLY A 190 -5.09 -7.38 21.27
N ARG A 191 -4.35 -7.80 20.25
CA ARG A 191 -3.15 -7.08 19.80
C ARG A 191 -3.54 -5.76 19.14
N ILE A 192 -2.75 -4.72 19.42
CA ILE A 192 -3.05 -3.34 19.01
C ILE A 192 -2.74 -3.12 17.52
N THR A 193 -1.83 -3.91 16.96
CA THR A 193 -1.35 -3.73 15.59
C THR A 193 -0.89 -5.05 14.96
N ALA A 194 -0.97 -5.14 13.64
CA ALA A 194 -0.36 -6.21 12.87
C ALA A 194 1.15 -5.98 12.63
N LEU A 195 1.67 -4.79 12.96
CA LEU A 195 3.10 -4.46 12.86
C LEU A 195 3.85 -5.01 14.08
N LYS A 196 4.52 -6.15 13.89
CA LYS A 196 5.27 -6.84 14.96
C LYS A 196 6.29 -5.94 15.63
N GLU A 197 7.04 -5.16 14.86
CA GLU A 197 8.06 -4.24 15.38
C GLU A 197 7.44 -3.15 16.26
N LEU A 198 6.27 -2.61 15.87
CA LEU A 198 5.58 -1.58 16.63
C LEU A 198 5.04 -2.13 17.96
N GLU A 199 4.47 -3.33 17.96
CA GLU A 199 4.01 -4.00 19.19
C GLU A 199 5.17 -4.29 20.15
N VAL A 200 6.31 -4.70 19.62
CA VAL A 200 7.51 -4.99 20.41
C VAL A 200 8.04 -3.71 21.06
N VAL A 201 7.99 -2.57 20.36
CA VAL A 201 8.30 -1.25 20.92
C VAL A 201 7.29 -0.86 22.00
N ASP A 202 5.98 -0.98 21.75
CA ASP A 202 4.92 -0.69 22.73
C ASP A 202 5.09 -1.49 24.02
N THR A 203 5.41 -2.78 23.88
CA THR A 203 5.68 -3.67 25.02
C THR A 203 6.92 -3.20 25.80
N SER A 204 7.99 -2.77 25.12
CA SER A 204 9.18 -2.22 25.78
C SER A 204 8.89 -0.91 26.50
N VAL A 205 8.13 0.00 25.88
CA VAL A 205 7.70 1.26 26.52
C VAL A 205 6.88 0.97 27.77
N LYS A 206 5.93 0.03 27.72
CA LYS A 206 5.11 -0.39 28.88
C LYS A 206 5.94 -0.98 30.02
N LYS A 207 7.06 -1.66 29.72
CA LYS A 207 7.98 -2.19 30.74
C LYS A 207 8.86 -1.10 31.36
N LEU A 208 9.29 -0.13 30.55
CA LEU A 208 10.11 0.99 30.99
C LEU A 208 9.32 2.01 31.84
N TYR A 209 8.05 2.24 31.51
CA TYR A 209 7.23 3.30 32.08
C TYR A 209 7.10 3.27 33.62
N PRO A 210 6.86 2.12 34.29
CA PRO A 210 6.76 2.06 35.76
C PRO A 210 8.07 2.43 36.47
N LEU A 211 9.20 2.03 35.89
CA LEU A 211 10.54 2.22 36.47
C LEU A 211 10.91 3.71 36.51
N ILE A 212 10.58 4.45 35.47
CA ILE A 212 10.78 5.91 35.42
C ILE A 212 9.68 6.70 36.15
N GLN A 213 8.56 6.06 36.50
CA GLN A 213 7.45 6.69 37.23
C GLN A 213 7.70 6.73 38.74
N ASN A 214 8.27 5.66 39.30
CA ASN A 214 8.48 5.53 40.75
C ASN A 214 9.78 6.18 41.23
N GLY A 215 10.60 6.69 40.31
CA GLY A 215 12.00 7.01 40.59
C GLY A 215 12.84 5.75 40.49
N VAL A 216 14.12 5.92 40.14
CA VAL A 216 15.05 4.79 39.94
C VAL A 216 15.85 4.64 41.21
N ASP A 217 15.62 3.55 41.94
CA ASP A 217 16.47 3.20 43.07
C ASP A 217 17.89 2.83 42.57
N PRO A 218 18.94 3.01 43.38
CA PRO A 218 20.31 2.64 42.99
C PRO A 218 20.44 1.18 42.53
N ASN A 219 19.59 0.28 43.06
CA ASN A 219 19.55 -1.13 42.70
C ASN A 219 18.82 -1.41 41.36
N GLU A 220 18.12 -0.42 40.80
CA GLU A 220 17.37 -0.53 39.54
C GLU A 220 18.12 0.11 38.36
N ALA A 221 19.29 0.71 38.59
CA ALA A 221 20.07 1.38 37.55
C ALA A 221 20.50 0.42 36.40
N GLU A 222 20.91 -0.80 36.74
CA GLU A 222 21.24 -1.83 35.73
C GLU A 222 20.00 -2.25 34.91
N GLN A 223 18.85 -2.38 35.59
CA GLN A 223 17.59 -2.71 34.93
C GLN A 223 17.12 -1.59 34.01
N LEU A 224 17.26 -0.32 34.43
CA LEU A 224 16.98 0.84 33.60
C LEU A 224 17.85 0.82 32.33
N HIS A 225 19.17 0.65 32.49
CA HIS A 225 20.10 0.61 31.37
C HIS A 225 19.74 -0.52 30.39
N LEU A 226 19.41 -1.71 30.90
CA LEU A 226 18.98 -2.83 30.07
C LEU A 226 17.69 -2.54 29.30
N LEU A 227 16.67 -1.96 29.95
CA LEU A 227 15.39 -1.62 29.30
C LEU A 227 15.54 -0.50 28.28
N THR A 228 16.36 0.50 28.58
CA THR A 228 16.70 1.61 27.68
C THR A 228 17.40 1.07 26.43
N SER A 229 18.47 0.30 26.58
CA SER A 229 19.21 -0.30 25.47
C SER A 229 18.30 -1.18 24.60
N ASN A 230 17.46 -2.00 25.23
CA ASN A 230 16.50 -2.86 24.55
C ASN A 230 15.45 -2.05 23.76
N LEU A 231 14.93 -0.96 24.34
CA LEU A 231 14.00 -0.07 23.66
C LEU A 231 14.68 0.65 22.47
N THR A 232 15.91 1.11 22.62
CA THR A 232 16.69 1.72 21.53
C THR A 232 16.81 0.77 20.33
N GLU A 233 17.28 -0.46 20.56
CA GLU A 233 17.44 -1.46 19.50
C GLU A 233 16.10 -1.73 18.76
N LYS A 234 15.01 -1.86 19.52
CA LYS A 234 13.68 -2.10 18.96
C LYS A 234 13.14 -0.89 18.19
N ALA A 235 13.38 0.32 18.69
CA ALA A 235 12.98 1.56 18.03
C ALA A 235 13.73 1.76 16.70
N GLU A 236 15.01 1.40 16.64
CA GLU A 236 15.82 1.39 15.42
C GLU A 236 15.32 0.36 14.41
N LYS A 237 15.00 -0.87 14.87
CA LYS A 237 14.40 -1.91 14.01
C LYS A 237 13.06 -1.47 13.42
N LEU A 238 12.19 -0.86 14.21
CA LEU A 238 10.93 -0.28 13.72
C LEU A 238 11.19 0.81 12.68
N SER A 239 12.09 1.75 12.96
CA SER A 239 12.44 2.86 12.07
C SER A 239 12.99 2.35 10.72
N GLY A 240 13.96 1.43 10.75
CA GLY A 240 14.51 0.80 9.55
C GLY A 240 13.47 -0.01 8.77
N GLY A 241 12.57 -0.72 9.47
CA GLY A 241 11.46 -1.43 8.84
C GLY A 241 10.48 -0.50 8.12
N LEU A 242 10.15 0.65 8.73
CA LEU A 242 9.29 1.68 8.13
C LEU A 242 9.95 2.37 6.94
N ASP A 243 11.25 2.67 6.99
CA ASP A 243 12.02 3.22 5.86
C ASP A 243 12.00 2.28 4.65
N LEU A 244 12.26 0.98 4.87
CA LEU A 244 12.16 -0.04 3.83
C LEU A 244 10.74 -0.13 3.26
N LEU A 245 9.72 -0.05 4.11
CA LEU A 245 8.34 -0.09 3.68
C LEU A 245 7.96 1.15 2.86
N ALA A 246 8.44 2.33 3.25
CA ALA A 246 8.23 3.59 2.54
C ALA A 246 8.85 3.53 1.14
N LYS A 247 10.08 3.02 1.01
CA LYS A 247 10.77 2.83 -0.27
C LYS A 247 10.01 1.90 -1.22
N GLU A 248 9.47 0.79 -0.72
CA GLU A 248 8.65 -0.09 -1.56
C GLU A 248 7.31 0.57 -1.95
N ALA A 249 6.67 1.31 -1.03
CA ALA A 249 5.43 2.04 -1.33
C ALA A 249 5.64 3.11 -2.40
N ASP A 250 6.76 3.84 -2.33
CA ASP A 250 7.16 4.83 -3.34
C ASP A 250 7.46 4.18 -4.70
N ARG A 251 8.18 3.05 -4.70
CA ARG A 251 8.39 2.24 -5.90
C ARG A 251 7.07 1.80 -6.53
N PHE A 252 6.11 1.33 -5.73
CA PHE A 252 4.81 0.90 -6.23
C PHE A 252 4.02 2.08 -6.82
N PHE A 253 4.03 3.23 -6.14
CA PHE A 253 3.45 4.48 -6.66
C PHE A 253 4.03 4.84 -8.04
N HIS A 254 5.35 4.78 -8.20
CA HIS A 254 6.01 5.05 -9.48
C HIS A 254 5.65 4.05 -10.57
N ILE A 255 5.50 2.76 -10.25
CA ILE A 255 5.06 1.75 -11.23
C ILE A 255 3.65 2.07 -11.75
N LEU A 256 2.71 2.39 -10.85
CA LEU A 256 1.35 2.76 -11.23
C LEU A 256 1.32 4.03 -12.09
N LEU A 257 2.07 5.06 -11.69
CA LEU A 257 2.14 6.33 -12.41
C LEU A 257 2.73 6.16 -13.81
N THR A 258 3.89 5.50 -13.92
CA THR A 258 4.53 5.28 -15.22
C THR A 258 3.72 4.36 -16.12
N GLY A 259 3.02 3.37 -15.57
CA GLY A 259 2.09 2.52 -16.32
C GLY A 259 0.92 3.32 -16.90
N ARG A 260 0.36 4.24 -16.11
CA ARG A 260 -0.68 5.18 -16.56
C ARG A 260 -0.20 6.10 -17.67
N ASP A 261 0.95 6.73 -17.49
CA ASP A 261 1.52 7.68 -18.46
C ASP A 261 1.85 6.99 -19.79
N SER A 262 2.39 5.76 -19.72
CA SER A 262 2.69 4.95 -20.91
C SER A 262 1.42 4.68 -21.73
N LEU A 263 0.31 4.30 -21.08
CA LEU A 263 -0.96 4.06 -21.77
C LEU A 263 -1.49 5.35 -22.41
N LEU A 264 -1.45 6.48 -21.70
CA LEU A 264 -1.91 7.77 -22.21
C LEU A 264 -1.09 8.25 -23.41
N CYS A 265 0.23 8.03 -23.41
CA CYS A 265 1.09 8.33 -24.55
C CYS A 265 0.70 7.51 -25.79
N ASN A 266 0.46 6.21 -25.64
CA ASN A 266 0.07 5.35 -26.76
C ASN A 266 -1.28 5.77 -27.37
N LEU A 267 -2.26 6.14 -26.54
CA LEU A 267 -3.56 6.63 -27.01
C LEU A 267 -3.46 7.92 -27.84
N ARG A 268 -2.53 8.81 -27.48
CA ARG A 268 -2.29 10.06 -28.24
C ARG A 268 -1.67 9.77 -29.61
N ILE A 269 -0.76 8.81 -29.70
CA ILE A 269 -0.11 8.42 -30.98
C ILE A 269 -1.13 7.79 -31.94
N ASP A 270 -2.00 6.92 -31.44
CA ASP A 270 -3.05 6.31 -32.27
C ASP A 270 -4.05 7.37 -32.80
N SER A 271 -4.32 8.42 -32.02
CA SER A 271 -5.20 9.53 -32.44
C SER A 271 -4.59 10.41 -33.56
N THR A 272 -3.26 10.56 -33.59
CA THR A 272 -2.58 11.33 -34.64
C THR A 272 -2.37 10.52 -35.93
N VAL A 273 -2.22 9.20 -35.85
CA VAL A 273 -2.09 8.33 -37.03
C VAL A 273 -3.44 8.10 -37.73
N SER A 274 -4.55 8.15 -36.98
CA SER A 274 -5.91 7.95 -37.52
C SER A 274 -6.48 9.15 -38.30
N ASN A 275 -5.73 10.25 -38.46
CA ASN A 275 -6.16 11.45 -39.19
C ASN A 275 -5.33 11.73 -40.47
N PRO A 276 -5.42 10.93 -41.55
CA PRO A 276 -4.87 11.28 -42.86
C PRO A 276 -5.93 11.78 -43.86
N ALA A 277 -7.00 12.44 -43.42
CA ALA A 277 -8.04 12.93 -44.32
C ALA A 277 -8.55 14.34 -43.96
N GLU A 278 -7.76 15.37 -44.28
CA GLU A 278 -8.30 16.69 -44.66
C GLU A 278 -7.26 17.55 -45.39
N VAL A 279 -6.57 17.00 -46.38
CA VAL A 279 -5.91 17.82 -47.42
C VAL A 279 -6.11 17.12 -48.76
N ASN A 280 -7.26 17.34 -49.40
CA ASN A 280 -7.38 17.11 -50.83
C ASN A 280 -8.35 18.12 -51.46
N ASN A 281 -7.73 19.01 -52.23
CA ASN A 281 -8.13 19.41 -53.58
C ASN A 281 -9.46 20.16 -53.76
N ASN A 282 -9.39 21.49 -53.65
CA ASN A 282 -10.22 22.38 -54.45
C ASN A 282 -9.34 23.20 -55.40
N VAL A 283 -8.89 22.58 -56.49
CA VAL A 283 -8.54 23.27 -57.74
C VAL A 283 -9.36 22.63 -58.84
N GLU A 284 -10.62 23.02 -58.93
CA GLU A 284 -11.44 22.72 -60.09
C GLU A 284 -11.16 23.79 -61.15
N ARG A 285 -10.25 23.44 -62.06
CA ARG A 285 -9.98 24.15 -63.30
C ARG A 285 -11.15 23.85 -64.25
N LYS A 286 -12.10 24.79 -64.37
CA LYS A 286 -13.06 24.79 -65.49
C LYS A 286 -12.50 25.61 -66.62
N GLU A 287 -12.19 24.95 -67.73
CA GLU A 287 -12.02 25.60 -69.03
C GLU A 287 -12.84 24.86 -70.10
N VAL A 288 -13.38 25.70 -71.00
CA VAL A 288 -13.90 25.49 -72.36
C VAL A 288 -15.36 25.06 -72.54
N ARG A 289 -16.22 26.04 -72.84
CA ARG A 289 -16.66 26.27 -74.23
C ARG A 289 -17.01 27.73 -74.49
#